data_AF-A0A9D4RZ28-F1
#
_entry.id   AF-A0A9D4RZ28-F1
#
_cell.length_a   1.000
_cell.length_b   1.000
_cell.length_c   1.000
_cell.angle_alpha   90.00
_cell.angle_beta   90.00
_cell.angle_gamma   90.00
#
_symmetry.space_group_name_H-M   'P 1'
#
loop_
_entity.id
_entity.type
_entity.pdbx_description
1 polymer ?
#
loop_
_entity_poly.entity_id
_entity_poly.type
_entity_poly.pdbx_seq_one_letter_code
_entity_poly.pdbx_strand_id
1 'polypeptide(L)' 'MTQRSVHWFRKGLRLHDNPALNAACENASHVWPVFVLDPWFARFAKVGVNRWRFLLQSLVDLNNQLKVHNSR' A
#
# COMPACT_ATOMS: atom_id res chain seq x y z
N MET A 1 -23.44 1.21 2.42
CA MET A 1 -22.02 0.79 2.53
C MET A 1 -21.89 -0.13 3.73
N THR A 2 -21.75 -1.44 3.53
CA THR A 2 -21.70 -2.44 4.62
C THR A 2 -20.46 -3.33 4.56
N GLN A 3 -19.74 -3.33 3.43
CA GLN A 3 -18.57 -4.18 3.22
C GLN A 3 -17.32 -3.56 3.84
N ARG A 4 -16.43 -4.43 4.31
CA ARG A 4 -15.14 -4.07 4.90
C ARG A 4 -14.07 -4.63 3.98
N SER A 5 -13.19 -3.79 3.43
CA SER A 5 -12.25 -4.20 2.39
C SER A 5 -10.80 -3.99 2.82
N VAL A 6 -9.91 -4.83 2.29
CA VAL A 6 -8.46 -4.69 2.46
C VAL A 6 -7.87 -4.48 1.07
N HIS A 7 -7.14 -3.39 0.87
CA HIS A 7 -6.39 -3.16 -0.36
C HIS A 7 -4.92 -3.50 -0.15
N TRP A 8 -4.46 -4.57 -0.78
CA TRP A 8 -3.08 -5.02 -0.65
C TRP A 8 -2.17 -4.40 -1.71
N PHE A 9 -1.40 -3.40 -1.29
CA PHE A 9 -0.31 -2.85 -2.07
C PHE A 9 0.84 -3.86 -2.19
N ARG A 10 1.26 -4.10 -3.42
CA ARG A 10 2.45 -4.92 -3.76
C ARG A 10 3.36 -4.15 -4.71
N LYS A 11 2.78 -3.71 -5.81
CA LYS A 11 3.28 -2.70 -6.75
C LYS A 11 2.27 -1.56 -6.78
N GLY A 12 2.58 -0.47 -7.49
CA GLY A 12 1.68 0.67 -7.61
C GLY A 12 1.43 1.33 -6.27
N LEU A 13 2.51 1.74 -5.59
CA LEU A 13 2.48 2.51 -4.35
C LEU A 13 2.00 3.95 -4.63
N ARG A 14 0.74 4.07 -5.06
CA ARG A 14 0.12 5.32 -5.51
C ARG A 14 -1.39 5.30 -5.25
N LEU A 15 -1.96 6.48 -5.06
CA LEU A 15 -3.40 6.67 -4.97
C LEU A 15 -4.04 6.99 -6.32
N HIS A 16 -3.35 7.76 -7.18
CA HIS A 16 -3.85 8.11 -8.50
C HIS A 16 -3.89 6.89 -9.42
N ASP A 17 -4.90 6.83 -10.29
CA ASP A 17 -5.05 5.80 -11.32
C ASP A 17 -4.76 4.37 -10.79
N ASN A 18 -5.45 4.02 -9.70
CA ASN A 18 -5.37 2.70 -9.08
C ASN A 18 -6.76 2.06 -9.08
N PRO A 19 -7.15 1.38 -10.18
CA PRO A 19 -8.47 0.76 -10.32
C PRO A 19 -8.79 -0.24 -9.20
N ALA A 20 -7.79 -0.96 -8.70
CA ALA A 20 -7.97 -1.92 -7.61
C ALA A 20 -8.22 -1.23 -6.26
N LEU A 21 -7.68 -0.02 -6.05
CA LEU A 21 -8.00 0.79 -4.87
C LEU A 21 -9.41 1.38 -5.00
N ASN A 22 -9.76 1.91 -6.16
CA ASN A 22 -11.11 2.43 -6.43
C ASN A 22 -12.18 1.35 -6.18
N ALA A 23 -12.00 0.15 -6.75
CA ALA A 23 -12.90 -0.97 -6.53
C ALA A 23 -12.98 -1.39 -5.05
N ALA A 24 -11.88 -1.27 -4.29
CA ALA A 24 -11.90 -1.56 -2.85
C ALA A 24 -12.65 -0.50 -2.04
N CYS A 25 -12.68 0.75 -2.51
CA CYS A 25 -13.45 1.84 -1.92
C CYS A 25 -14.94 1.77 -2.31
N GLU A 26 -15.27 1.22 -3.47
CA GLU A 26 -16.65 1.04 -3.91
C GLU A 26 -17.44 0.16 -2.92
N ASN A 27 -18.52 0.70 -2.37
CA ASN A 27 -19.43 0.06 -1.41
C ASN A 27 -18.84 -0.32 -0.03
N ALA A 28 -17.56 -0.04 0.21
CA ALA A 28 -16.92 -0.30 1.49
C ALA A 28 -17.26 0.78 2.53
N SER A 29 -17.60 0.37 3.75
CA SER A 29 -17.71 1.28 4.90
C SER A 29 -16.33 1.62 5.48
N HIS A 30 -15.34 0.77 5.24
CA HIS A 30 -13.95 1.00 5.63
C HIS A 30 -13.01 0.20 4.74
N VAL A 31 -11.87 0.80 4.40
CA VAL A 31 -10.78 0.18 3.62
C VAL A 31 -9.51 0.19 4.46
N TRP A 32 -8.86 -0.98 4.62
CA TRP A 32 -7.50 -1.05 5.16
C TRP A 32 -6.49 -1.18 4.03
N PRO A 33 -5.73 -0.13 3.71
CA PRO A 33 -4.58 -0.25 2.84
C PRO A 33 -3.45 -0.97 3.58
N VAL A 34 -2.89 -2.02 2.97
CA VAL A 34 -1.81 -2.81 3.59
C VAL A 34 -0.68 -3.05 2.61
N PHE A 35 0.55 -2.96 3.08
CA PHE A 35 1.73 -3.47 2.39
C PHE A 35 2.38 -4.52 3.29
N VAL A 36 2.52 -5.74 2.79
CA VAL A 36 3.12 -6.84 3.55
C VAL A 36 4.60 -6.93 3.23
N LEU A 37 5.44 -6.55 4.21
CA LEU A 37 6.87 -6.77 4.12
C LEU A 37 7.19 -8.18 4.62
N ASP A 38 7.36 -9.12 3.69
CA ASP A 38 7.68 -10.51 4.03
C ASP A 38 9.18 -10.65 4.39
N PRO A 39 9.52 -11.03 5.64
CA PRO A 39 10.90 -11.20 6.07
C PRO A 39 11.61 -12.36 5.36
N TRP A 40 10.88 -13.38 4.90
CA TRP A 40 11.45 -14.47 4.12
C TRP A 40 11.91 -13.97 2.76
N PHE A 41 11.06 -13.22 2.06
CA PHE A 41 11.47 -12.53 0.84
C PHE A 41 12.63 -11.57 1.11
N ALA A 42 12.58 -10.77 2.17
CA ALA A 42 13.62 -9.79 2.45
C ALA A 42 15.00 -10.42 2.69
N ARG A 43 15.04 -11.62 3.29
CA ARG A 43 16.27 -12.37 3.58
C ARG A 43 16.86 -13.06 2.35
N PHE A 44 16.02 -13.57 1.44
CA PHE A 44 16.46 -14.35 0.28
C PHE A 44 16.52 -13.56 -1.03
N ALA A 45 15.80 -12.44 -1.12
CA ALA A 45 15.82 -11.61 -2.30
C ALA A 45 17.15 -10.85 -2.37
N LYS A 46 17.83 -10.94 -3.52
CA LYS A 46 19.05 -10.16 -3.83
C LYS A 46 18.70 -8.69 -4.10
N VAL A 47 18.15 -8.00 -3.10
CA VAL A 47 17.73 -6.59 -3.18
C VAL A 47 18.82 -5.72 -2.55
N GLY A 48 19.51 -4.94 -3.39
CA GLY A 48 20.51 -3.99 -2.91
C GLY A 48 19.92 -2.87 -2.05
N VAL A 49 20.75 -2.28 -1.20
CA VAL A 49 20.36 -1.24 -0.21
C VAL A 49 19.60 -0.05 -0.82
N ASN A 50 19.96 0.38 -2.04
CA ASN A 50 19.30 1.50 -2.69
C ASN A 50 17.85 1.19 -3.05
N ARG A 51 17.54 -0.06 -3.45
CA ARG A 51 16.16 -0.49 -3.72
C ARG A 51 15.33 -0.55 -2.44
N TRP A 52 15.93 -1.00 -1.33
CA TRP A 52 15.27 -0.97 -0.03
C TRP A 52 14.96 0.44 0.44
N ARG A 53 15.93 1.36 0.34
CA ARG A 53 15.72 2.77 0.67
C ARG A 53 14.61 3.39 -0.17
N PHE A 54 14.62 3.15 -1.48
CA PHE A 54 13.57 3.64 -2.37
C PHE A 54 12.19 3.09 -1.97
N LEU A 55 12.07 1.78 -1.73
CA LEU A 55 10.82 1.17 -1.30
C LEU A 55 10.30 1.80 0.00
N LEU A 56 11.16 1.95 1.01
CA LEU A 56 10.79 2.56 2.29
C LEU A 56 10.33 4.02 2.12
N GLN A 57 11.04 4.79 1.29
CA GLN A 57 10.66 6.17 0.97
C GLN A 57 9.31 6.24 0.27
N SER A 58 9.04 5.35 -0.70
CA SER A 58 7.74 5.27 -1.37
C SER A 58 6.62 4.86 -0.42
N LEU A 59 6.87 3.99 0.56
CA LEU A 59 5.87 3.61 1.56
C LEU A 59 5.58 4.75 2.54
N VAL A 60 6.60 5.52 2.92
CA VAL A 60 6.42 6.73 3.74
C VAL A 60 5.60 7.77 2.98
N ASP A 61 5.91 8.00 1.71
CA ASP A 61 5.16 8.92 0.86
C ASP A 61 3.69 8.46 0.69
N LEU A 62 3.46 7.18 0.40
CA LEU A 62 2.11 6.61 0.31
C LEU A 62 1.31 6.80 1.60
N ASN A 63 1.91 6.53 2.76
CA ASN A 63 1.27 6.74 4.07
C ASN A 63 0.95 8.22 4.31
N ASN A 64 1.83 9.14 3.90
CA ASN A 64 1.57 10.58 4.01
C ASN A 64 0.39 11.00 3.13
N GLN A 65 0.30 10.49 1.91
CA GLN A 65 -0.86 10.73 1.04
C GLN A 65 -2.15 10.15 1.64
N LEU A 66 -2.11 8.93 2.18
CA LEU A 66 -3.27 8.29 2.83
C LEU A 66 -3.77 9.10 4.04
N LYS A 67 -2.86 9.67 4.85
CA LYS A 67 -3.21 10.52 5.99
C LYS A 67 -3.99 11.77 5.61
N VAL A 68 -3.72 12.36 4.44
CA VAL A 68 -4.51 13.49 3.91
C VAL A 68 -5.97 13.08 3.71
N HIS A 69 -6.22 11.80 3.45
CA HIS A 69 -7.57 11.22 3.32
C HIS A 69 -8.09 10.56 4.61
N ASN A 70 -7.52 10.88 5.77
CA ASN A 70 -7.86 10.27 7.07
C ASN A 70 -7.69 8.73 7.09
N SER A 71 -6.77 8.20 6.29
CA SER A 71 -6.40 6.78 6.22
C SER A 71 -4.93 6.58 6.63
N ARG A 72 -4.47 5.32 6.69
CA ARG A 72 -3.09 4.93 7.05
C ARG A 72 -2.71 3.60 6.43
#